data_AF-A0A935B793-F1
#
_entry.id   AF-A0A935B793-F1
#
_cell.length_a   1.000
_cell.length_b   1.000
_cell.length_c   1.000
_cell.angle_alpha   90.00
_cell.angle_beta   90.00
_cell.angle_gamma   90.00
#
_symmetry.space_group_name_H-M   'P 1'
#
loop_
_entity.id
_entity.type
_entity.pdbx_description
1 polymer ?
#
loop_
_entity_poly.entity_id
_entity_poly.type
_entity_poly.pdbx_seq_one_letter_code
_entity_poly.pdbx_strand_id
1 'polypeptide(L)'
;MIASGGSSRPNSIPSREAIVELYRRVEAAATAIDPAPWFEVSTDLIEMFADGDEVTYVRKQKLQHCCKLILQRGLLLGDLKAHFSDGLEACDIPGWAWEDVERNKQMWREGRLPVDIFLPDEWQRWSCHPVFFEKDAFAAWLEVQDLEDRSGLPVLPPPHDAKYRPESLKNRLPPENPFVTLSEALSWIAFRFSLNCDNLDRAISGHAFGALDAKLALADAMAKLATWASGGQIAARGKYVEGRSSDETKVLTAPIDPVRFEDFAQFDIAYDGLRYGTGLTWSKEGSALERVLQDRRDAFRSVKVCRADLMRYFLWESADVSSGLARAMMTLRPAILEGKGAVIGLDEGASLLAYGKPSNDAFLTNNQDGKLNIMMANGEPLVFNYGTDLDWRQTNLLLHAALTSGDLPSYVVADDSIRPIVVPRYYWNQIPPTYADPVFKGVDPADPGIGTMILLSRSEFEEWRASLRPAEPSKHIVRVTATNANLPRLSDAMLHKWFSKLSDADKERPQETLLAECKKAHPKYSIARQRIRNLTPNRTRGPKPFGRKATA
;
A
#
# COMPACT_ATOMS: atom_id res chain seq x y z
N MET A 1 -10.13 -34.54 -4.47
CA MET A 1 -10.30 -35.43 -5.64
C MET A 1 -9.84 -34.63 -6.85
N ILE A 2 -8.56 -34.69 -7.20
CA ILE A 2 -7.96 -33.81 -8.23
C ILE A 2 -7.90 -34.63 -9.52
N ALA A 3 -8.64 -34.19 -10.53
CA ALA A 3 -8.60 -34.79 -11.86
C ALA A 3 -7.14 -34.85 -12.34
N SER A 4 -6.72 -36.01 -12.82
CA SER A 4 -5.52 -36.17 -13.64
C SER A 4 -5.75 -35.36 -14.92
N GLY A 5 -5.46 -34.05 -14.86
CA GLY A 5 -5.63 -33.13 -15.97
C GLY A 5 -4.77 -33.59 -17.14
N GLY A 6 -5.41 -33.88 -18.27
CA GLY A 6 -4.70 -34.17 -19.51
C GLY A 6 -3.94 -32.93 -20.01
N SER A 7 -2.94 -33.13 -20.87
CA SER A 7 -2.36 -32.01 -21.61
C SER A 7 -3.32 -31.56 -22.71
N SER A 8 -3.45 -30.26 -22.91
CA SER A 8 -4.12 -29.68 -24.08
C SER A 8 -3.32 -29.85 -25.38
N ARG A 9 -2.01 -30.13 -25.29
CA ARG A 9 -1.16 -30.45 -26.44
C ARG A 9 -1.13 -31.96 -26.69
N PRO A 10 -1.49 -32.43 -27.91
CA PRO A 10 -1.33 -33.82 -28.27
C PRO A 10 0.16 -34.22 -28.19
N ASN A 11 0.43 -35.48 -27.84
CA ASN A 11 1.79 -36.02 -27.69
C ASN A 11 2.64 -35.39 -26.56
N SER A 12 2.03 -35.14 -25.40
CA SER A 12 2.75 -34.67 -24.21
C SER A 12 3.01 -35.80 -23.21
N ILE A 13 4.14 -35.74 -22.51
CA ILE A 13 4.47 -36.60 -21.37
C ILE A 13 4.45 -35.77 -20.07
N PRO A 14 3.74 -36.21 -19.01
CA PRO A 14 3.79 -35.54 -17.71
C PRO A 14 5.22 -35.53 -17.15
N SER A 15 5.61 -34.44 -16.47
CA SER A 15 6.97 -34.30 -15.94
C SER A 15 7.39 -35.43 -15.00
N ARG A 16 6.46 -35.97 -14.20
CA ARG A 16 6.69 -37.14 -13.35
C ARG A 16 7.09 -38.39 -14.14
N GLU A 17 6.43 -38.65 -15.26
CA GLU A 17 6.75 -39.79 -16.12
C GLU A 17 8.09 -39.58 -16.83
N ALA A 18 8.36 -38.36 -17.28
CA ALA A 18 9.66 -37.99 -17.87
C ALA A 18 10.83 -38.20 -16.88
N ILE A 19 10.66 -37.81 -15.61
CA ILE A 19 11.66 -38.03 -14.56
C ILE A 19 11.87 -39.52 -14.29
N VAL A 20 10.81 -40.33 -14.29
CA VAL A 20 10.92 -41.79 -14.11
C VAL A 20 11.69 -42.42 -15.27
N GLU A 21 11.45 -41.97 -16.49
CA GLU A 21 12.18 -42.47 -17.66
C GLU A 21 13.65 -42.07 -17.63
N LEU A 22 13.96 -40.80 -17.31
CA LEU A 22 15.34 -40.34 -17.11
C LEU A 22 16.04 -41.15 -16.00
N TYR A 23 15.34 -41.40 -14.89
CA TYR A 23 15.87 -42.20 -13.79
C TYR A 23 16.29 -43.60 -14.25
N ARG A 24 15.45 -44.31 -15.02
CA ARG A 24 15.79 -45.63 -15.55
C ARG A 24 17.03 -45.60 -16.45
N ARG A 25 17.13 -44.58 -17.32
CA ARG A 25 18.26 -44.43 -18.25
C ARG A 25 19.56 -44.13 -17.49
N VAL A 26 19.52 -43.23 -16.51
CA VAL A 26 20.68 -42.89 -15.68
C VAL A 26 21.09 -44.07 -14.80
N GLU A 27 20.13 -44.80 -14.22
CA GLU A 27 20.41 -45.99 -13.41
C GLU A 27 21.09 -47.09 -14.23
N ALA A 28 20.63 -47.32 -15.47
CA ALA A 28 21.24 -48.28 -16.39
C ALA A 28 22.67 -47.89 -16.82
N ALA A 29 22.96 -46.59 -16.95
CA ALA A 29 24.29 -46.07 -17.27
C ALA A 29 25.23 -46.03 -16.05
N ALA A 30 24.73 -45.70 -14.86
CA ALA A 30 25.52 -45.43 -13.66
C ALA A 30 25.93 -46.68 -12.86
N THR A 31 26.30 -47.79 -13.52
CA THR A 31 26.48 -49.08 -12.83
C THR A 31 27.60 -49.10 -11.79
N ALA A 32 28.68 -48.33 -11.95
CA ALA A 32 29.84 -48.34 -11.04
C ALA A 32 30.19 -47.00 -10.36
N ILE A 33 29.53 -45.90 -10.72
CA ILE A 33 29.91 -44.54 -10.30
C ILE A 33 28.91 -43.99 -9.27
N ASP A 34 29.40 -43.25 -8.27
CA ASP A 34 28.55 -42.47 -7.36
C ASP A 34 27.73 -41.45 -8.19
N PRO A 35 26.39 -41.54 -8.22
CA PRO A 35 25.58 -40.73 -9.12
C PRO A 35 25.52 -39.24 -8.75
N ALA A 36 25.81 -38.88 -7.48
CA ALA A 36 25.86 -37.49 -7.03
C ALA A 36 26.85 -37.35 -5.85
N PRO A 37 28.17 -37.33 -6.13
CA PRO A 37 29.20 -37.27 -5.08
C PRO A 37 29.17 -35.95 -4.28
N TRP A 38 28.56 -34.89 -4.82
CA TRP A 38 28.37 -33.60 -4.17
C TRP A 38 27.11 -33.52 -3.28
N PHE A 39 26.26 -34.56 -3.27
CA PHE A 39 25.00 -34.56 -2.54
C PHE A 39 25.05 -35.55 -1.38
N GLU A 40 24.97 -35.02 -0.16
CA GLU A 40 24.89 -35.82 1.05
C GLU A 40 23.42 -36.02 1.45
N VAL A 41 23.04 -37.28 1.72
CA VAL A 41 21.71 -37.62 2.20
C VAL A 41 21.69 -37.48 3.71
N SER A 42 20.73 -36.74 4.24
CA SER A 42 20.56 -36.52 5.69
C SER A 42 20.43 -37.85 6.44
N THR A 43 21.18 -37.98 7.54
CA THR A 43 21.15 -39.14 8.44
C THR A 43 19.74 -39.42 8.97
N ASP A 44 19.01 -38.38 9.37
CA ASP A 44 17.61 -38.51 9.83
C ASP A 44 16.72 -39.16 8.76
N LEU A 45 16.90 -38.79 7.48
CA LEU A 45 16.14 -39.39 6.39
C LEU A 45 16.56 -40.84 6.11
N ILE A 46 17.82 -41.20 6.34
CA ILE A 46 18.29 -42.58 6.22
C ILE A 46 17.64 -43.42 7.32
N GLU A 47 17.74 -42.98 8.58
CA GLU A 47 17.15 -43.69 9.72
C GLU A 47 15.63 -43.87 9.58
N MET A 48 14.93 -42.86 9.07
CA MET A 48 13.47 -42.90 8.93
C MET A 48 12.97 -43.73 7.75
N PHE A 49 13.72 -43.84 6.65
CA PHE A 49 13.19 -44.35 5.37
C PHE A 49 14.06 -45.39 4.66
N ALA A 50 15.24 -45.72 5.17
CA ALA A 50 16.10 -46.73 4.54
C ALA A 50 15.61 -48.16 4.75
N ASP A 51 14.72 -48.41 5.72
CA ASP A 51 14.15 -49.73 6.03
C ASP A 51 15.22 -50.85 6.16
N GLY A 52 16.40 -50.50 6.68
CA GLY A 52 17.53 -51.43 6.86
C GLY A 52 18.45 -51.62 5.65
N ASP A 53 18.20 -50.94 4.53
CA ASP A 53 19.08 -50.90 3.35
C ASP A 53 19.51 -49.47 3.01
N GLU A 54 20.42 -48.94 3.83
CA GLU A 54 20.95 -47.58 3.71
C GLU A 54 21.65 -47.35 2.37
N VAL A 55 22.39 -48.34 1.87
CA VAL A 55 23.17 -48.22 0.64
C VAL A 55 22.25 -48.01 -0.55
N THR A 56 21.20 -48.84 -0.68
CA THR A 56 20.21 -48.69 -1.76
C THR A 56 19.43 -47.39 -1.62
N TYR A 57 19.02 -47.02 -0.40
CA TYR A 57 18.31 -45.76 -0.16
C TYR A 57 19.14 -44.53 -0.54
N VAL A 58 20.38 -44.46 -0.08
CA VAL A 58 21.31 -43.35 -0.40
C VAL A 58 21.56 -43.29 -1.90
N ARG A 59 21.84 -44.42 -2.54
CA ARG A 59 22.05 -44.49 -4.00
C ARG A 59 20.83 -43.98 -4.76
N LYS A 60 19.62 -44.37 -4.35
CA LYS A 60 18.36 -43.91 -4.95
C LYS A 60 18.16 -42.39 -4.80
N GLN A 61 18.42 -41.83 -3.61
CA GLN A 61 18.32 -40.38 -3.38
C GLN A 61 19.33 -39.61 -4.24
N LYS A 62 20.56 -40.09 -4.34
CA LYS A 62 21.60 -39.51 -5.19
C LYS A 62 21.27 -39.58 -6.68
N LEU A 63 20.74 -40.72 -7.17
CA LEU A 63 20.22 -40.85 -8.54
C LEU A 63 19.10 -39.83 -8.81
N GLN A 64 18.13 -39.72 -7.90
CA GLN A 64 17.05 -38.74 -8.03
C GLN A 64 17.56 -37.30 -8.05
N HIS A 65 18.54 -36.97 -7.21
CA HIS A 65 19.16 -35.65 -7.20
C HIS A 65 19.88 -35.36 -8.52
N CYS A 66 20.66 -36.31 -9.03
CA CYS A 66 21.36 -36.20 -10.31
C CYS A 66 20.39 -35.99 -11.48
N CYS A 67 19.33 -36.80 -11.57
CA CYS A 67 18.32 -36.67 -12.63
C CYS A 67 17.64 -35.29 -12.65
N LYS A 68 17.33 -34.73 -11.46
CA LYS A 68 16.76 -33.38 -11.35
C LYS A 68 17.69 -32.33 -11.94
N LEU A 69 18.99 -32.41 -11.64
CA LEU A 69 19.99 -31.47 -12.15
C LEU A 69 20.22 -31.60 -13.66
N ILE A 70 20.28 -32.83 -14.19
CA ILE A 70 20.40 -33.07 -15.65
C ILE A 70 19.22 -32.45 -16.38
N LEU A 71 17.99 -32.70 -15.90
CA LEU A 71 16.78 -32.17 -16.51
C LEU A 71 16.70 -30.64 -16.39
N GLN A 72 17.04 -30.08 -15.23
CA GLN A 72 17.07 -28.64 -14.99
C GLN A 72 18.12 -27.94 -15.88
N ARG A 73 19.30 -28.55 -16.09
CA ARG A 73 20.32 -28.03 -17.01
C ARG A 73 19.79 -27.94 -18.44
N GLY A 74 19.13 -28.98 -18.94
CA GLY A 74 18.53 -28.97 -20.29
C GLY A 74 17.49 -27.87 -20.46
N LEU A 75 16.67 -27.62 -19.42
CA LEU A 75 15.68 -26.55 -19.42
C LEU A 75 16.30 -25.15 -19.39
N LEU A 76 17.36 -24.96 -18.61
CA LEU A 76 18.08 -23.69 -18.51
C LEU A 76 18.78 -23.35 -19.83
N LEU A 77 19.40 -24.34 -20.50
CA LEU A 77 20.06 -24.16 -21.79
C LEU A 77 19.08 -23.99 -22.97
N GLY A 78 17.82 -24.40 -22.80
CA GLY A 78 16.80 -24.38 -23.85
C GLY A 78 16.84 -25.60 -24.78
N ASP A 79 17.70 -26.59 -24.47
CA ASP A 79 17.79 -27.88 -25.17
C ASP A 79 16.54 -28.73 -24.93
N LEU A 80 15.88 -28.52 -23.79
CA LEU A 80 14.61 -29.13 -23.44
C LEU A 80 13.55 -28.06 -23.19
N LYS A 81 12.34 -28.26 -23.73
CA LYS A 81 11.20 -27.35 -23.55
C LYS A 81 10.10 -28.00 -22.74
N ALA A 82 9.56 -27.24 -21.80
CA ALA A 82 8.41 -27.63 -20.99
C ALA A 82 7.26 -26.65 -21.20
N HIS A 83 6.04 -27.09 -20.90
CA HIS A 83 4.86 -26.24 -20.91
C HIS A 83 3.96 -26.54 -19.70
N PHE A 84 3.28 -25.52 -19.21
CA PHE A 84 2.12 -25.66 -18.35
C PHE A 84 0.92 -26.12 -19.16
N SER A 85 -0.01 -26.84 -18.55
CA SER A 85 -1.34 -27.12 -19.11
C SER A 85 -2.41 -27.07 -18.04
N ASP A 86 -3.54 -26.44 -18.33
CA ASP A 86 -4.77 -26.49 -17.51
C ASP A 86 -5.80 -27.50 -18.06
N GLY A 87 -5.46 -28.21 -19.13
CA GLY A 87 -6.32 -29.15 -19.84
C GLY A 87 -7.07 -28.53 -21.03
N LEU A 88 -7.09 -27.20 -21.14
CA LEU A 88 -7.71 -26.47 -22.25
C LEU A 88 -6.66 -25.68 -23.04
N GLU A 89 -5.75 -25.02 -22.34
CA GLU A 89 -4.68 -24.18 -22.89
C GLU A 89 -3.32 -24.69 -22.43
N ALA A 90 -2.26 -24.24 -23.12
CA ALA A 90 -0.88 -24.54 -22.77
C ALA A 90 -0.01 -23.30 -22.92
N CYS A 91 0.95 -23.14 -22.00
CA CYS A 91 1.90 -22.03 -21.99
C CYS A 91 3.32 -22.56 -21.83
N ASP A 92 4.21 -22.16 -22.74
CA ASP A 92 5.62 -22.58 -22.68
C ASP A 92 6.28 -22.00 -21.44
N ILE A 93 7.09 -22.82 -20.76
CA ILE A 93 7.82 -22.43 -19.56
C ILE A 93 9.19 -21.92 -19.99
N PRO A 94 9.50 -20.63 -19.74
CA PRO A 94 10.79 -20.05 -20.09
C PRO A 94 11.92 -20.60 -19.21
N GLY A 95 13.15 -20.51 -19.71
CA GLY A 95 14.36 -20.97 -19.03
C GLY A 95 14.52 -20.32 -17.65
N TRP A 96 14.27 -19.00 -17.55
CA TRP A 96 14.39 -18.25 -16.29
C TRP A 96 13.46 -18.74 -15.18
N ALA A 97 12.35 -19.41 -15.49
CA ALA A 97 11.45 -19.96 -14.47
C ALA A 97 12.09 -21.13 -13.70
N TRP A 98 13.13 -21.74 -14.27
CA TRP A 98 13.85 -22.89 -13.71
C TRP A 98 15.08 -22.51 -12.89
N GLU A 99 15.41 -21.23 -12.74
CA GLU A 99 16.63 -20.77 -12.05
C GLU A 99 16.62 -21.07 -10.54
N ASP A 100 15.44 -21.08 -9.91
CA ASP A 100 15.31 -21.23 -8.46
C ASP A 100 15.17 -22.69 -8.03
N VAL A 101 16.25 -23.23 -7.47
CA VAL A 101 16.36 -24.62 -7.01
C VAL A 101 15.35 -24.93 -5.89
N GLU A 102 15.08 -23.99 -4.98
CA GLU A 102 14.15 -24.19 -3.87
C GLU A 102 12.70 -24.26 -4.37
N ARG A 103 12.30 -23.35 -5.27
CA ARG A 103 10.98 -23.40 -5.91
C ARG A 103 10.78 -24.66 -6.74
N ASN A 104 11.83 -25.13 -7.41
CA ASN A 104 11.76 -26.34 -8.24
C ASN A 104 11.53 -27.62 -7.41
N LYS A 105 11.81 -27.63 -6.10
CA LYS A 105 11.56 -28.81 -5.24
C LYS A 105 10.13 -29.32 -5.35
N GLN A 106 9.14 -28.42 -5.44
CA GLN A 106 7.74 -28.79 -5.59
C GLN A 106 7.44 -29.37 -6.97
N MET A 107 8.08 -28.87 -8.03
CA MET A 107 7.98 -29.46 -9.37
C MET A 107 8.43 -30.92 -9.34
N TRP A 108 9.57 -31.19 -8.73
CA TRP A 108 10.11 -32.55 -8.67
C TRP A 108 9.26 -33.52 -7.83
N ARG A 109 8.52 -33.01 -6.84
CA ARG A 109 7.64 -33.83 -5.99
C ARG A 109 6.25 -34.00 -6.59
N GLU A 110 5.66 -32.93 -7.13
CA GLU A 110 4.23 -32.84 -7.46
C GLU A 110 3.96 -32.71 -8.96
N GLY A 111 5.00 -32.51 -9.78
CA GLY A 111 4.88 -32.25 -11.20
C GLY A 111 4.32 -30.85 -11.50
N ARG A 112 4.36 -29.94 -10.53
CA ARG A 112 3.78 -28.59 -10.60
C ARG A 112 4.85 -27.55 -10.28
N LEU A 113 5.04 -26.58 -11.18
CA LEU A 113 6.05 -25.54 -10.99
C LEU A 113 5.41 -24.27 -10.41
N PRO A 114 5.72 -23.88 -9.16
CA PRO A 114 5.37 -22.57 -8.67
C PRO A 114 6.25 -21.51 -9.36
N VAL A 115 5.63 -20.47 -9.91
CA VAL A 115 6.35 -19.27 -10.37
C VAL A 115 6.49 -18.26 -9.23
N ASP A 116 7.43 -17.34 -9.35
CA ASP A 116 7.60 -16.22 -8.41
C ASP A 116 6.28 -15.44 -8.28
N ILE A 117 5.80 -15.28 -7.03
CA ILE A 117 4.49 -14.70 -6.71
C ILE A 117 4.40 -13.22 -7.10
N PHE A 118 5.55 -12.55 -7.22
CA PHE A 118 5.65 -11.15 -7.59
C PHE A 118 5.67 -10.92 -9.11
N LEU A 119 5.65 -11.96 -9.94
CA LEU A 119 5.53 -11.78 -11.39
C LEU A 119 4.13 -11.26 -11.80
N PRO A 120 4.00 -10.64 -12.98
CA PRO A 120 2.72 -10.18 -13.51
C PRO A 120 1.62 -11.26 -13.53
N ASP A 121 0.36 -10.82 -13.51
CA ASP A 121 -0.82 -11.69 -13.34
C ASP A 121 -0.94 -12.78 -14.41
N GLU A 122 -0.45 -12.51 -15.61
CA GLU A 122 -0.37 -13.49 -16.71
C GLU A 122 0.41 -14.75 -16.31
N TRP A 123 1.47 -14.61 -15.49
CA TRP A 123 2.27 -15.73 -14.99
C TRP A 123 1.64 -16.37 -13.77
N GLN A 124 0.93 -15.60 -12.94
CA GLN A 124 0.24 -16.15 -11.77
C GLN A 124 -0.86 -17.12 -12.16
N ARG A 125 -1.54 -16.90 -13.30
CA ARG A 125 -2.51 -17.85 -13.85
C ARG A 125 -1.92 -19.25 -14.03
N TRP A 126 -0.66 -19.35 -14.47
CA TRP A 126 -0.01 -20.63 -14.77
C TRP A 126 0.70 -21.25 -13.58
N SER A 127 0.87 -20.49 -12.50
CA SER A 127 1.55 -20.95 -11.28
C SER A 127 0.94 -22.26 -10.76
N CYS A 128 1.78 -23.24 -10.43
CA CYS A 128 1.37 -24.56 -9.92
C CYS A 128 0.48 -25.39 -10.87
N HIS A 129 0.37 -25.03 -12.15
CA HIS A 129 -0.19 -25.95 -13.14
C HIS A 129 0.74 -27.15 -13.37
N PRO A 130 0.17 -28.32 -13.76
CA PRO A 130 0.98 -29.47 -14.13
C PRO A 130 1.91 -29.13 -15.30
N VAL A 131 3.13 -29.65 -15.21
CA VAL A 131 4.20 -29.45 -16.19
C VAL A 131 4.29 -30.67 -17.10
N PHE A 132 4.42 -30.40 -18.39
CA PHE A 132 4.56 -31.41 -19.44
C PHE A 132 5.75 -31.11 -20.34
N PHE A 133 6.29 -32.17 -20.93
CA PHE A 133 7.25 -32.10 -22.03
C PHE A 133 6.57 -32.59 -23.31
N GLU A 134 7.02 -32.11 -24.46
CA GLU A 134 6.66 -32.73 -25.72
C GLU A 134 7.39 -34.08 -25.82
N LYS A 135 6.64 -35.16 -26.04
CA LYS A 135 7.14 -36.52 -25.84
C LYS A 135 8.29 -36.88 -26.79
N ASP A 136 8.15 -36.53 -28.07
CA ASP A 136 9.15 -36.88 -29.08
C ASP A 136 10.41 -36.03 -28.92
N ALA A 137 10.27 -34.73 -28.64
CA ALA A 137 11.41 -33.87 -28.31
C ALA A 137 12.15 -34.33 -27.04
N PHE A 138 11.42 -34.73 -25.99
CA PHE A 138 12.05 -35.28 -24.78
C PHE A 138 12.81 -36.57 -25.05
N ALA A 139 12.22 -37.49 -25.84
CA ALA A 139 12.89 -38.73 -26.23
C ALA A 139 14.14 -38.45 -27.07
N ALA A 140 14.06 -37.58 -28.08
CA ALA A 140 15.20 -37.19 -28.90
C ALA A 140 16.30 -36.52 -28.08
N TRP A 141 15.95 -35.66 -27.12
CA TRP A 141 16.89 -35.03 -26.20
C TRP A 141 17.62 -36.08 -25.34
N LEU A 142 16.89 -37.07 -24.80
CA LEU A 142 17.49 -38.16 -24.01
C LEU A 142 18.50 -38.99 -24.79
N GLU A 143 18.24 -39.30 -26.06
CA GLU A 143 19.12 -40.16 -26.89
C GLU A 143 20.47 -39.50 -27.20
N VAL A 144 20.57 -38.17 -27.14
CA VAL A 144 21.81 -37.43 -27.40
C VAL A 144 22.56 -37.01 -26.14
N GLN A 145 22.02 -37.27 -24.94
CA GLN A 145 22.71 -36.96 -23.69
C GLN A 145 23.78 -38.01 -23.37
N ASP A 146 24.98 -37.55 -22.99
CA ASP A 146 25.93 -38.38 -22.25
C ASP A 146 25.47 -38.48 -20.80
N LEU A 147 24.74 -39.55 -20.49
CA LEU A 147 24.19 -39.80 -19.16
C LEU A 147 25.23 -40.36 -18.18
N GLU A 148 26.47 -40.58 -18.58
CA GLU A 148 27.58 -40.91 -17.68
C GLU A 148 28.36 -39.66 -17.26
N ASP A 149 28.40 -38.64 -18.14
CA ASP A 149 29.06 -37.37 -17.83
C ASP A 149 28.39 -36.65 -16.65
N ARG A 150 29.24 -36.20 -15.72
CA ARG A 150 28.85 -35.41 -14.53
C ARG A 150 29.49 -34.02 -14.55
N SER A 151 30.23 -33.70 -15.60
CA SER A 151 30.92 -32.42 -15.73
C SER A 151 29.93 -31.25 -15.66
N GLY A 152 30.27 -30.27 -14.83
CA GLY A 152 29.42 -29.10 -14.60
C GLY A 152 28.27 -29.29 -13.61
N LEU A 153 28.05 -30.47 -13.03
CA LEU A 153 27.15 -30.61 -11.88
C LEU A 153 27.92 -30.48 -10.56
N PRO A 154 27.34 -29.84 -9.51
CA PRO A 154 25.96 -29.34 -9.41
C PRO A 154 25.74 -27.91 -9.94
N VAL A 155 26.75 -27.27 -10.54
CA VAL A 155 26.69 -25.86 -10.93
C VAL A 155 25.92 -25.66 -12.24
N LEU A 156 24.66 -25.25 -12.12
CA LEU A 156 23.80 -25.06 -13.29
C LEU A 156 24.14 -23.78 -14.08
N PRO A 157 23.99 -23.79 -15.42
CA PRO A 157 24.21 -22.61 -16.25
C PRO A 157 23.11 -21.56 -16.03
N PRO A 158 23.37 -20.28 -16.36
CA PRO A 158 22.31 -19.27 -16.37
C PRO A 158 21.27 -19.61 -17.45
N PRO A 159 20.01 -19.15 -17.29
CA PRO A 159 18.96 -19.40 -18.26
C PRO A 159 19.26 -18.70 -19.60
N HIS A 160 19.06 -19.41 -20.71
CA HIS A 160 19.28 -18.92 -22.08
C HIS A 160 18.48 -17.65 -22.42
N ASP A 161 17.36 -17.44 -21.72
CA ASP A 161 16.41 -16.35 -21.88
C ASP A 161 16.37 -15.40 -20.67
N ALA A 162 17.42 -15.38 -19.83
CA ALA A 162 17.51 -14.56 -18.61
C ALA A 162 17.07 -13.09 -18.82
N LYS A 163 17.49 -12.50 -19.94
CA LYS A 163 17.20 -11.10 -20.31
C LYS A 163 15.72 -10.81 -20.57
N TYR A 164 14.90 -11.84 -20.77
CA TYR A 164 13.46 -11.72 -21.01
C TYR A 164 12.64 -12.00 -19.75
N ARG A 165 13.28 -12.23 -18.59
CA ARG A 165 12.58 -12.37 -17.33
C ARG A 165 11.81 -11.08 -17.01
N PRO A 166 10.49 -11.15 -16.77
CA PRO A 166 9.71 -9.98 -16.39
C PRO A 166 10.20 -9.40 -15.06
N GLU A 167 10.10 -8.08 -14.92
CA GLU A 167 10.37 -7.44 -13.63
C GLU A 167 9.31 -7.84 -12.60
N SER A 168 9.77 -8.14 -11.38
CA SER A 168 8.88 -8.40 -10.25
C SER A 168 8.10 -7.13 -9.90
N LEU A 169 6.80 -7.28 -9.75
CA LEU A 169 5.89 -6.23 -9.31
C LEU A 169 6.20 -5.84 -7.86
N LYS A 170 6.20 -4.53 -7.61
CA LYS A 170 6.36 -3.97 -6.25
C LYS A 170 5.04 -3.87 -5.50
N ASN A 171 3.92 -3.81 -6.24
CA ASN A 171 2.58 -3.75 -5.69
C ASN A 171 1.61 -4.49 -6.62
N ARG A 172 0.48 -4.94 -6.07
CA ARG A 172 -0.64 -5.52 -6.82
C ARG A 172 -1.93 -5.07 -6.17
N LEU A 173 -2.75 -4.33 -6.90
CA LEU A 173 -4.03 -3.86 -6.42
C LEU A 173 -5.00 -5.03 -6.23
N PRO A 174 -5.96 -4.93 -5.29
CA PRO A 174 -7.06 -5.89 -5.21
C PRO A 174 -7.85 -5.92 -6.54
N PRO A 175 -8.28 -7.10 -7.02
CA PRO A 175 -9.01 -7.24 -8.30
C PRO A 175 -10.21 -6.31 -8.37
N GLU A 176 -10.57 -5.82 -9.56
CA GLU A 176 -11.67 -4.84 -9.78
C GLU A 176 -13.09 -5.35 -9.44
N ASN A 177 -13.22 -6.53 -8.85
CA ASN A 177 -14.50 -7.08 -8.39
C ASN A 177 -15.08 -6.21 -7.25
N PRO A 178 -16.41 -6.03 -7.16
CA PRO A 178 -17.03 -5.24 -6.08
C PRO A 178 -16.68 -5.74 -4.68
N PHE A 179 -16.43 -7.04 -4.56
CA PHE A 179 -15.93 -7.67 -3.35
C PHE A 179 -14.71 -8.52 -3.69
N VAL A 180 -13.66 -8.37 -2.89
CA VAL A 180 -12.42 -9.15 -2.94
C VAL A 180 -12.39 -10.15 -1.80
N THR A 181 -11.58 -11.19 -1.88
CA THR A 181 -11.50 -12.17 -0.79
C THR A 181 -10.80 -11.60 0.44
N LEU A 182 -10.96 -12.25 1.60
CA LEU A 182 -10.31 -11.79 2.83
C LEU A 182 -8.78 -11.84 2.71
N SER A 183 -8.22 -12.88 2.10
CA SER A 183 -6.79 -12.99 1.79
C SER A 183 -6.31 -11.85 0.88
N GLU A 184 -7.08 -11.51 -0.15
CA GLU A 184 -6.76 -10.40 -1.07
C GLU A 184 -6.74 -9.05 -0.35
N ALA A 185 -7.68 -8.84 0.57
CA ALA A 185 -7.74 -7.64 1.39
C ALA A 185 -6.59 -7.57 2.40
N LEU A 186 -6.34 -8.65 3.15
CA LEU A 186 -5.31 -8.68 4.20
C LEU A 186 -3.90 -8.54 3.63
N SER A 187 -3.60 -9.25 2.54
CA SER A 187 -2.32 -9.14 1.85
C SER A 187 -2.09 -7.75 1.23
N TRP A 188 -3.16 -7.09 0.74
CA TRP A 188 -3.08 -5.69 0.32
C TRP A 188 -2.79 -4.73 1.49
N ILE A 189 -3.45 -4.92 2.62
CA ILE A 189 -3.23 -4.09 3.82
C ILE A 189 -1.82 -4.30 4.37
N ALA A 190 -1.36 -5.55 4.45
CA ALA A 190 -0.08 -5.93 5.04
C ALA A 190 1.12 -5.59 4.13
N PHE A 191 1.02 -5.92 2.84
CA PHE A 191 2.18 -5.96 1.94
C PHE A 191 2.04 -5.05 0.72
N ARG A 192 0.90 -4.37 0.54
CA ARG A 192 0.56 -3.65 -0.71
C ARG A 192 0.57 -4.55 -1.93
N PHE A 193 0.29 -5.84 -1.70
CA PHE A 193 0.32 -6.84 -2.73
C PHE A 193 -0.83 -7.81 -2.51
N SER A 194 -1.91 -7.64 -3.29
CA SER A 194 -3.11 -8.43 -3.15
C SER A 194 -2.90 -9.84 -3.69
N LEU A 195 -3.07 -10.83 -2.83
CA LEU A 195 -2.93 -12.26 -3.11
C LEU A 195 -4.22 -12.96 -2.69
N ASN A 196 -4.75 -13.80 -3.59
CA ASN A 196 -5.79 -14.74 -3.21
C ASN A 196 -5.28 -15.73 -2.16
N CYS A 197 -6.20 -16.50 -1.57
CA CYS A 197 -5.90 -17.45 -0.51
C CYS A 197 -4.74 -18.40 -0.86
N ASP A 198 -4.79 -19.08 -2.01
CA ASP A 198 -3.77 -20.04 -2.43
C ASP A 198 -2.41 -19.37 -2.66
N ASN A 199 -2.40 -18.16 -3.20
CA ASN A 199 -1.18 -17.38 -3.43
C ASN A 199 -0.57 -16.89 -2.12
N LEU A 200 -1.39 -16.47 -1.17
CA LEU A 200 -0.96 -16.01 0.15
C LEU A 200 -0.37 -17.16 0.97
N ASP A 201 -1.02 -18.32 0.99
CA ASP A 201 -0.54 -19.51 1.70
C ASP A 201 0.83 -19.95 1.17
N ARG A 202 1.00 -19.94 -0.16
CA ARG A 202 2.27 -20.25 -0.80
C ARG A 202 3.34 -19.21 -0.51
N ALA A 203 2.99 -17.92 -0.54
CA ALA A 203 3.94 -16.85 -0.23
C ALA A 203 4.45 -16.94 1.22
N ILE A 204 3.58 -17.29 2.17
CA ILE A 204 3.95 -17.48 3.58
C ILE A 204 4.81 -18.74 3.73
N SER A 205 4.36 -19.87 3.19
CA SER A 205 5.04 -21.17 3.31
C SER A 205 6.39 -21.20 2.59
N GLY A 206 6.52 -20.45 1.49
CA GLY A 206 7.74 -20.28 0.73
C GLY A 206 8.63 -19.13 1.20
N HIS A 207 8.30 -18.47 2.32
CA HIS A 207 9.05 -17.34 2.86
C HIS A 207 9.28 -16.19 1.85
N ALA A 208 8.34 -15.97 0.92
CA ALA A 208 8.49 -15.01 -0.18
C ALA A 208 8.65 -13.55 0.29
N PHE A 209 8.17 -13.22 1.50
CA PHE A 209 8.29 -11.89 2.11
C PHE A 209 9.62 -11.65 2.85
N GLY A 210 10.56 -12.61 2.81
CA GLY A 210 11.91 -12.46 3.37
C GLY A 210 11.94 -12.29 4.89
N ALA A 211 12.71 -11.31 5.38
CA ALA A 211 12.91 -11.02 6.81
C ALA A 211 11.70 -10.35 7.50
N LEU A 212 10.67 -9.98 6.73
CA LEU A 212 9.44 -9.46 7.30
C LEU A 212 8.70 -10.59 8.02
N ASP A 213 8.32 -10.39 9.28
CA ASP A 213 7.43 -11.32 9.96
C ASP A 213 6.04 -11.22 9.31
N ALA A 214 5.83 -12.00 8.26
CA ALA A 214 4.59 -12.04 7.50
C ALA A 214 3.39 -12.35 8.40
N LYS A 215 3.59 -13.12 9.48
CA LYS A 215 2.53 -13.40 10.44
C LYS A 215 2.19 -12.14 11.22
N LEU A 216 3.18 -11.43 11.77
CA LEU A 216 2.92 -10.18 12.49
C LEU A 216 2.23 -9.15 11.59
N ALA A 217 2.71 -8.96 10.35
CA ALA A 217 2.13 -8.03 9.40
C ALA A 217 0.66 -8.37 9.04
N LEU A 218 0.33 -9.66 8.90
CA LEU A 218 -1.05 -10.10 8.66
C LEU A 218 -1.93 -9.96 9.91
N ALA A 219 -1.37 -10.14 11.11
CA ALA A 219 -2.11 -9.93 12.36
C ALA A 219 -2.49 -8.46 12.51
N ASP A 220 -1.55 -7.55 12.24
CA ASP A 220 -1.78 -6.11 12.24
C ASP A 220 -2.80 -5.70 11.17
N ALA A 221 -2.71 -6.29 9.97
CA ALA A 221 -3.68 -6.06 8.91
C ALA A 221 -5.09 -6.51 9.32
N MET A 222 -5.21 -7.67 9.96
CA MET A 222 -6.49 -8.18 10.46
C MET A 222 -7.04 -7.27 11.57
N ALA A 223 -6.21 -6.82 12.50
CA ALA A 223 -6.63 -5.89 13.54
C ALA A 223 -7.18 -4.58 12.94
N LYS A 224 -6.46 -3.99 11.98
CA LYS A 224 -6.90 -2.77 11.27
C LYS A 224 -8.21 -2.99 10.51
N LEU A 225 -8.32 -4.08 9.76
CA LEU A 225 -9.55 -4.42 9.03
C LEU A 225 -10.73 -4.59 9.99
N ALA A 226 -10.53 -5.30 11.10
CA ALA A 226 -11.57 -5.53 12.10
C ALA A 226 -12.05 -4.22 12.73
N THR A 227 -11.17 -3.27 13.03
CA THR A 227 -11.54 -1.94 13.55
C THR A 227 -12.48 -1.18 12.61
N TRP A 228 -12.16 -1.15 11.31
CA TRP A 228 -13.00 -0.46 10.32
C TRP A 228 -14.28 -1.23 9.98
N ALA A 229 -14.24 -2.56 10.06
CA ALA A 229 -15.44 -3.37 9.84
C ALA A 229 -16.41 -3.27 11.03
N SER A 230 -15.91 -3.25 12.27
CA SER A 230 -16.75 -3.14 13.47
C SER A 230 -17.40 -1.77 13.62
N GLY A 231 -16.74 -0.70 13.17
CA GLY A 231 -17.35 0.62 13.06
C GLY A 231 -18.31 0.79 11.86
N GLY A 232 -18.54 -0.27 11.08
CA GLY A 232 -19.44 -0.27 9.92
C GLY A 232 -18.91 0.50 8.71
N GLN A 233 -17.63 0.86 8.69
CA GLN A 233 -17.01 1.59 7.57
C GLN A 233 -16.60 0.68 6.42
N ILE A 234 -16.26 -0.58 6.69
CA ILE A 234 -15.94 -1.57 5.68
C ILE A 234 -16.98 -2.67 5.70
N ALA A 235 -17.76 -2.76 4.62
CA ALA A 235 -18.73 -3.83 4.47
C ALA A 235 -18.05 -5.17 4.15
N ALA A 236 -18.52 -6.24 4.76
CA ALA A 236 -18.07 -7.60 4.49
C ALA A 236 -19.25 -8.57 4.39
N ARG A 237 -19.04 -9.68 3.70
CA ARG A 237 -20.00 -10.77 3.56
C ARG A 237 -19.30 -12.12 3.64
N GLY A 238 -19.98 -13.13 4.15
CA GLY A 238 -19.41 -14.46 4.31
C GLY A 238 -20.50 -15.50 4.48
N LYS A 239 -20.09 -16.76 4.63
CA LYS A 239 -20.97 -17.88 4.93
C LYS A 239 -20.83 -18.25 6.40
N TYR A 240 -21.85 -17.96 7.20
CA TYR A 240 -21.85 -18.36 8.59
C TYR A 240 -22.11 -19.87 8.70
N VAL A 241 -21.22 -20.59 9.38
CA VAL A 241 -21.36 -22.02 9.67
C VAL A 241 -21.36 -22.24 11.17
N GLU A 242 -22.23 -23.11 11.66
CA GLU A 242 -22.33 -23.45 13.08
C GLU A 242 -21.26 -24.45 13.53
N GLY A 243 -20.61 -25.14 12.59
CA GLY A 243 -19.61 -26.15 12.90
C GLY A 243 -18.58 -26.42 11.80
N ARG A 244 -17.53 -27.17 12.16
CA ARG A 244 -16.44 -27.55 11.22
C ARG A 244 -16.91 -28.44 10.06
N SER A 245 -17.87 -29.33 10.33
CA SER A 245 -18.42 -30.28 9.38
C SER A 245 -19.67 -29.78 8.65
N SER A 246 -20.04 -28.50 8.83
CA SER A 246 -21.14 -27.89 8.09
C SER A 246 -20.82 -27.86 6.59
N ASP A 247 -21.79 -28.28 5.78
CA ASP A 247 -21.69 -28.28 4.32
C ASP A 247 -21.85 -26.85 3.78
N GLU A 248 -20.73 -26.22 3.44
CA GLU A 248 -20.66 -24.84 2.94
C GLU A 248 -21.41 -24.63 1.62
N THR A 249 -21.69 -25.70 0.87
CA THR A 249 -22.46 -25.62 -0.38
C THR A 249 -23.93 -25.31 -0.15
N LYS A 250 -24.42 -25.57 1.07
CA LYS A 250 -25.82 -25.34 1.48
C LYS A 250 -26.02 -24.01 2.20
N VAL A 251 -24.95 -23.25 2.44
CA VAL A 251 -24.99 -21.98 3.16
C VAL A 251 -24.88 -20.81 2.18
N LEU A 252 -25.84 -19.89 2.28
CA LEU A 252 -25.84 -18.66 1.49
C LEU A 252 -24.82 -17.66 2.03
N THR A 253 -24.15 -16.95 1.12
CA THR A 253 -23.34 -15.80 1.49
C THR A 253 -24.25 -14.64 1.92
N ALA A 254 -24.02 -14.09 3.10
CA ALA A 254 -24.79 -12.98 3.66
C ALA A 254 -23.86 -11.87 4.19
N PRO A 255 -24.36 -10.63 4.32
CA PRO A 255 -23.62 -9.57 5.01
C PRO A 255 -23.23 -10.00 6.43
N ILE A 256 -22.02 -9.64 6.86
CA ILE A 256 -21.57 -9.82 8.22
C ILE A 256 -21.92 -8.53 8.98
N ASP A 257 -22.70 -8.66 10.04
CA ASP A 257 -23.04 -7.53 10.91
C ASP A 257 -21.76 -6.94 11.53
N PRO A 258 -21.56 -5.60 11.51
CA PRO A 258 -20.38 -4.95 12.08
C PRO A 258 -20.02 -5.43 13.49
N VAL A 259 -21.02 -5.64 14.36
CA VAL A 259 -20.78 -6.06 15.75
C VAL A 259 -20.10 -7.43 15.80
N ARG A 260 -20.30 -8.28 14.80
CA ARG A 260 -19.65 -9.60 14.73
C ARG A 260 -18.14 -9.50 14.56
N PHE A 261 -17.59 -8.40 14.07
CA PHE A 261 -16.14 -8.21 13.97
C PHE A 261 -15.46 -7.98 15.32
N GLU A 262 -16.19 -7.66 16.38
CA GLU A 262 -15.63 -7.64 17.75
C GLU A 262 -15.31 -9.06 18.24
N ASP A 263 -16.16 -10.01 17.86
CA ASP A 263 -16.06 -11.41 18.26
C ASP A 263 -15.28 -12.27 17.26
N PHE A 264 -15.45 -12.02 15.95
CA PHE A 264 -14.91 -12.82 14.86
C PHE A 264 -13.83 -12.06 14.09
N ALA A 265 -12.67 -11.87 14.71
CA ALA A 265 -11.52 -11.18 14.12
C ALA A 265 -10.26 -12.06 14.04
N GLN A 266 -10.41 -13.39 14.10
CA GLN A 266 -9.30 -14.32 13.91
C GLN A 266 -9.28 -14.84 12.47
N PHE A 267 -8.24 -14.50 11.70
CA PHE A 267 -8.10 -14.94 10.31
C PHE A 267 -7.76 -16.43 10.21
N ASP A 268 -8.51 -17.14 9.38
CA ASP A 268 -8.28 -18.52 8.99
C ASP A 268 -8.09 -18.65 7.48
N ILE A 269 -6.84 -18.84 7.06
CA ILE A 269 -6.50 -18.99 5.65
C ILE A 269 -7.13 -20.24 5.04
N ALA A 270 -7.31 -21.33 5.80
CA ALA A 270 -7.79 -22.59 5.24
C ALA A 270 -9.23 -22.48 4.70
N TYR A 271 -10.00 -21.50 5.20
CA TYR A 271 -11.36 -21.23 4.75
C TYR A 271 -11.54 -19.81 4.20
N ASP A 272 -10.43 -19.08 4.01
CA ASP A 272 -10.40 -17.64 3.71
C ASP A 272 -11.43 -16.86 4.54
N GLY A 273 -11.37 -17.03 5.87
CA GLY A 273 -12.50 -16.76 6.76
C GLY A 273 -12.14 -16.21 8.14
N LEU A 274 -13.16 -16.04 8.97
CA LEU A 274 -13.08 -15.48 10.32
C LEU A 274 -13.57 -16.48 11.36
N ARG A 275 -12.78 -16.66 12.41
CA ARG A 275 -13.14 -17.41 13.61
C ARG A 275 -13.29 -16.49 14.80
N TYR A 276 -13.91 -17.04 15.85
CA TYR A 276 -13.97 -16.37 17.14
C TYR A 276 -12.57 -16.07 17.70
N GLY A 277 -12.41 -14.87 18.24
CA GLY A 277 -11.15 -14.35 18.77
C GLY A 277 -10.51 -13.33 17.84
N THR A 278 -9.21 -13.07 18.07
CA THR A 278 -8.41 -12.08 17.34
C THR A 278 -7.14 -12.69 16.78
N GLY A 279 -6.51 -12.00 15.82
CA GLY A 279 -5.22 -12.40 15.27
C GLY A 279 -5.35 -13.47 14.19
N LEU A 280 -4.51 -14.51 14.26
CA LEU A 280 -4.38 -15.51 13.21
C LEU A 280 -4.56 -16.92 13.77
N THR A 281 -5.06 -17.85 12.96
CA THR A 281 -5.23 -19.25 13.39
C THR A 281 -3.94 -20.07 13.40
N TRP A 282 -2.93 -19.66 12.61
CA TRP A 282 -1.61 -20.28 12.57
C TRP A 282 -0.66 -19.81 13.68
N SER A 283 -1.08 -18.83 14.52
CA SER A 283 -0.24 -18.21 15.55
C SER A 283 -0.47 -18.74 16.96
N LYS A 284 -1.30 -19.79 17.15
CA LYS A 284 -1.40 -20.46 18.45
C LYS A 284 -0.44 -21.64 18.50
N GLU A 285 0.61 -21.50 19.32
CA GLU A 285 1.29 -22.64 19.91
C GLU A 285 0.25 -23.54 20.58
N GLY A 286 0.32 -24.85 20.29
CA GLY A 286 -0.67 -25.82 20.75
C GLY A 286 -0.98 -26.90 19.70
N SER A 287 -1.22 -28.10 20.22
CA SER A 287 -1.56 -29.30 19.46
C SER A 287 -2.85 -29.11 18.65
N ALA A 288 -3.00 -29.83 17.54
CA ALA A 288 -4.23 -29.86 16.75
C ALA A 288 -5.46 -30.25 17.61
N LEU A 289 -5.24 -31.00 18.69
CA LEU A 289 -6.25 -31.43 19.66
C LEU A 289 -6.72 -30.26 20.56
N GLU A 290 -5.82 -29.42 21.07
CA GLU A 290 -6.19 -28.21 21.83
C GLU A 290 -7.01 -27.23 20.98
N ARG A 291 -6.73 -27.15 19.67
CA ARG A 291 -7.53 -26.37 18.73
C ARG A 291 -8.93 -26.94 18.52
N VAL A 292 -9.11 -28.26 18.63
CA VAL A 292 -10.43 -28.93 18.54
C VAL A 292 -11.24 -28.73 19.82
N LEU A 293 -10.55 -28.56 20.96
CA LEU A 293 -11.14 -28.48 22.29
C LEU A 293 -11.46 -27.05 22.76
N GLN A 294 -10.92 -25.99 22.14
CA GLN A 294 -11.26 -24.59 22.45
C GLN A 294 -12.60 -24.13 21.80
N ASP A 295 -13.69 -24.66 22.37
CA ASP A 295 -14.98 -24.06 22.74
C ASP A 295 -15.89 -23.23 21.83
N ARG A 296 -15.53 -22.84 20.61
CA ARG A 296 -16.56 -22.46 19.61
C ARG A 296 -16.22 -22.93 18.22
N ARG A 297 -17.21 -23.56 17.57
CA ARG A 297 -17.05 -24.20 16.25
C ARG A 297 -17.63 -23.38 15.12
N ASP A 298 -18.33 -22.30 15.44
CA ASP A 298 -18.90 -21.41 14.47
C ASP A 298 -17.85 -20.47 13.87
N ALA A 299 -18.05 -20.13 12.60
CA ALA A 299 -17.12 -19.33 11.83
C ALA A 299 -17.82 -18.69 10.63
N PHE A 300 -17.20 -17.65 10.08
CA PHE A 300 -17.52 -17.18 8.74
C PHE A 300 -16.49 -17.73 7.75
N ARG A 301 -16.93 -18.43 6.71
CA ARG A 301 -16.07 -18.93 5.64
C ARG A 301 -16.25 -18.12 4.36
N SER A 302 -15.26 -18.21 3.47
CA SER A 302 -15.29 -17.53 2.17
C SER A 302 -15.63 -16.05 2.33
N VAL A 303 -15.00 -15.39 3.29
CA VAL A 303 -15.28 -14.00 3.63
C VAL A 303 -14.77 -13.11 2.49
N LYS A 304 -15.62 -12.15 2.12
CA LYS A 304 -15.32 -11.17 1.09
C LYS A 304 -15.54 -9.76 1.63
N VAL A 305 -14.62 -8.87 1.27
CA VAL A 305 -14.57 -7.49 1.72
C VAL A 305 -14.96 -6.57 0.58
N CYS A 306 -15.77 -5.54 0.86
CA CYS A 306 -16.14 -4.53 -0.12
C CYS A 306 -14.87 -3.82 -0.60
N ARG A 307 -14.63 -3.89 -1.91
CA ARG A 307 -13.42 -3.33 -2.50
C ARG A 307 -13.41 -1.81 -2.42
N ALA A 308 -14.53 -1.17 -2.70
CA ALA A 308 -14.61 0.29 -2.68
C ALA A 308 -14.26 0.84 -1.29
N ASP A 309 -14.76 0.21 -0.22
CA ASP A 309 -14.44 0.59 1.15
C ASP A 309 -12.98 0.29 1.49
N LEU A 310 -12.49 -0.91 1.15
CA LEU A 310 -11.08 -1.30 1.33
C LEU A 310 -10.15 -0.26 0.67
N MET A 311 -10.45 0.10 -0.57
CA MET A 311 -9.67 1.09 -1.28
C MET A 311 -9.83 2.46 -0.63
N ARG A 312 -11.02 2.89 -0.19
CA ARG A 312 -11.20 4.18 0.49
C ARG A 312 -10.35 4.33 1.75
N TYR A 313 -10.23 3.29 2.58
CA TYR A 313 -9.50 3.36 3.86
C TYR A 313 -8.03 2.94 3.76
N PHE A 314 -7.66 2.22 2.69
CA PHE A 314 -6.30 1.71 2.51
C PHE A 314 -5.66 2.09 1.16
N LEU A 315 -6.26 3.01 0.39
CA LEU A 315 -5.60 3.67 -0.75
C LEU A 315 -4.48 4.54 -0.21
N TRP A 316 -3.28 4.03 -0.35
CA TRP A 316 -2.08 4.83 -0.35
C TRP A 316 -1.95 5.39 -1.77
N GLU A 317 -2.35 6.64 -2.00
CA GLU A 317 -2.09 7.27 -3.30
C GLU A 317 -0.59 7.21 -3.62
N SER A 318 -0.31 6.75 -4.83
CA SER A 318 0.99 6.76 -5.48
C SER A 318 1.43 8.20 -5.75
N ALA A 319 1.74 8.94 -4.70
CA ALA A 319 2.54 10.14 -4.78
C ALA A 319 3.78 9.86 -3.93
N ASP A 320 4.92 9.86 -4.61
CA ASP A 320 6.23 10.27 -4.14
C ASP A 320 6.36 10.53 -2.63
N VAL A 321 7.38 9.93 -2.03
CA VAL A 321 7.74 9.92 -0.60
C VAL A 321 8.05 11.35 -0.04
N SER A 322 7.61 12.40 -0.70
CA SER A 322 7.78 13.81 -0.34
C SER A 322 6.54 14.48 0.27
N SER A 323 5.30 13.98 0.10
CA SER A 323 4.14 14.59 0.77
C SER A 323 3.73 13.82 2.03
N GLY A 324 4.28 14.25 3.18
CA GLY A 324 3.92 13.75 4.52
C GLY A 324 2.48 14.05 4.98
N LEU A 325 1.50 14.03 4.06
CA LEU A 325 0.07 14.22 4.31
C LEU A 325 -0.61 12.89 4.68
N ALA A 326 -0.29 11.80 3.96
CA ALA A 326 -0.93 10.49 4.16
C ALA A 326 -0.53 9.81 5.48
N ARG A 327 0.69 10.07 5.98
CA ARG A 327 1.15 9.54 7.27
C ARG A 327 0.50 10.24 8.48
N ALA A 328 0.02 11.47 8.29
CA ALA A 328 -0.62 12.26 9.36
C ALA A 328 -2.11 11.92 9.57
N MET A 329 -2.75 11.23 8.62
CA MET A 329 -4.15 10.79 8.76
C MET A 329 -4.31 9.38 9.34
N MET A 330 -3.21 8.61 9.46
CA MET A 330 -3.23 7.22 9.94
C MET A 330 -2.72 7.03 11.38
N THR A 331 -2.34 8.10 12.08
CA THR A 331 -2.13 8.03 13.54
C THR A 331 -3.51 7.90 14.21
N LEU A 332 -3.73 6.79 14.91
CA LEU A 332 -4.93 6.53 15.71
C LEU A 332 -5.26 7.77 16.55
N ARG A 333 -6.38 8.43 16.25
CA ARG A 333 -6.83 9.58 17.03
C ARG A 333 -7.23 9.09 18.42
N PRO A 334 -6.60 9.56 19.52
CA PRO A 334 -7.15 9.29 20.83
C PRO A 334 -8.52 9.98 20.93
N ALA A 335 -9.57 9.23 21.26
CA ALA A 335 -10.93 9.80 21.37
C ALA A 335 -11.06 10.74 22.59
N ILE A 336 -10.19 10.57 23.59
CA ILE A 336 -10.20 11.30 24.88
C ILE A 336 -8.75 11.61 25.28
N LEU A 337 -8.51 12.83 25.78
CA LEU A 337 -7.26 13.22 26.46
C LEU A 337 -7.47 13.32 27.97
N GLU A 338 -6.53 12.80 28.75
CA GLU A 338 -6.59 12.83 30.22
C GLU A 338 -6.69 14.29 30.71
N GLY A 339 -7.72 14.58 31.51
CA GLY A 339 -7.99 15.93 32.04
C GLY A 339 -8.58 16.94 31.03
N LYS A 340 -8.78 16.56 29.75
CA LYS A 340 -9.31 17.44 28.68
C LYS A 340 -10.55 16.91 27.96
N GLY A 341 -10.91 15.65 28.22
CA GLY A 341 -12.15 15.06 27.69
C GLY A 341 -12.04 14.69 26.21
N ALA A 342 -13.18 14.66 25.53
CA ALA A 342 -13.25 14.32 24.11
C ALA A 342 -12.43 15.30 23.26
N VAL A 343 -11.75 14.80 22.24
CA VAL A 343 -10.90 15.63 21.37
C VAL A 343 -11.23 15.46 19.90
N ILE A 344 -10.92 16.49 19.13
CA ILE A 344 -11.11 16.55 17.68
C ILE A 344 -9.80 16.95 17.00
N GLY A 345 -9.61 16.53 15.76
CA GLY A 345 -8.51 17.02 14.94
C GLY A 345 -8.75 18.48 14.49
N LEU A 346 -7.69 19.17 14.09
CA LEU A 346 -7.81 20.51 13.50
C LEU A 346 -8.65 20.53 12.23
N ASP A 347 -8.60 19.47 11.43
CA ASP A 347 -9.41 19.26 10.22
C ASP A 347 -10.91 19.23 10.55
N GLU A 348 -11.28 18.51 11.60
CA GLU A 348 -12.64 18.41 12.09
C GLU A 348 -13.10 19.73 12.72
N GLY A 349 -12.23 20.41 13.47
CA GLY A 349 -12.50 21.76 13.99
C GLY A 349 -12.75 22.78 12.87
N ALA A 350 -11.93 22.77 11.82
CA ALA A 350 -12.13 23.63 10.64
C ALA A 350 -13.44 23.30 9.92
N SER A 351 -13.75 22.02 9.74
CA SER A 351 -15.03 21.58 9.15
C SER A 351 -16.24 22.02 9.98
N LEU A 352 -16.17 21.87 11.31
CA LEU A 352 -17.23 22.31 12.21
C LEU A 352 -17.38 23.83 12.19
N LEU A 353 -16.30 24.59 12.09
CA LEU A 353 -16.33 26.05 12.04
C LEU A 353 -16.88 26.58 10.70
N ALA A 354 -16.44 26.00 9.58
CA ALA A 354 -16.88 26.40 8.24
C ALA A 354 -18.29 25.90 7.88
N TYR A 355 -18.64 24.68 8.30
CA TYR A 355 -19.80 23.95 7.76
C TYR A 355 -20.76 23.45 8.82
N GLY A 356 -20.42 23.55 10.11
CA GLY A 356 -21.25 23.03 11.20
C GLY A 356 -21.36 21.51 11.25
N LYS A 357 -20.59 20.78 10.44
CA LYS A 357 -20.60 19.31 10.34
C LYS A 357 -19.19 18.72 10.48
N PRO A 358 -19.05 17.48 10.96
CA PRO A 358 -17.77 16.77 11.02
C PRO A 358 -17.16 16.57 9.62
N SER A 359 -15.84 16.44 9.52
CA SER A 359 -15.12 16.32 8.24
C SER A 359 -15.42 15.05 7.45
N ASN A 360 -16.07 14.04 8.07
CA ASN A 360 -16.35 12.74 7.43
C ASN A 360 -17.48 12.78 6.36
N ASP A 361 -18.25 13.87 6.27
CA ASP A 361 -19.39 14.00 5.37
C ASP A 361 -19.08 14.76 4.06
N ALA A 362 -17.87 15.30 3.91
CA ALA A 362 -17.53 16.21 2.81
C ALA A 362 -16.10 15.95 2.26
N PHE A 363 -15.96 15.85 0.94
CA PHE A 363 -14.66 15.66 0.27
C PHE A 363 -14.35 16.84 -0.65
N LEU A 364 -13.08 17.22 -0.67
CA LEU A 364 -12.54 18.30 -1.51
C LEU A 364 -12.22 17.73 -2.89
N THR A 365 -12.78 18.33 -3.95
CA THR A 365 -12.50 17.99 -5.35
C THR A 365 -12.08 19.26 -6.08
N ASN A 366 -11.22 19.14 -7.10
CA ASN A 366 -10.98 20.27 -7.99
C ASN A 366 -11.98 20.21 -9.14
N ASN A 367 -12.67 21.33 -9.39
CA ASN A 367 -13.46 21.46 -10.59
C ASN A 367 -12.56 21.62 -11.83
N GLN A 368 -13.15 21.57 -13.02
CA GLN A 368 -12.41 21.65 -14.29
C GLN A 368 -11.61 22.96 -14.46
N ASP A 369 -11.90 23.99 -13.66
CA ASP A 369 -11.18 25.27 -13.63
C ASP A 369 -10.09 25.34 -12.54
N GLY A 370 -9.82 24.24 -11.82
CA GLY A 370 -8.84 24.19 -10.73
C GLY A 370 -9.29 24.90 -9.46
N LYS A 371 -10.59 25.18 -9.29
CA LYS A 371 -11.16 25.68 -8.04
C LYS A 371 -11.63 24.51 -7.17
N LEU A 372 -11.36 24.60 -5.87
CA LEU A 372 -11.84 23.66 -4.86
C LEU A 372 -13.38 23.70 -4.79
N ASN A 373 -14.00 22.56 -5.09
CA ASN A 373 -15.39 22.23 -4.86
C ASN A 373 -15.48 21.24 -3.69
N ILE A 374 -16.55 21.33 -2.91
CA ILE A 374 -16.79 20.39 -1.81
C ILE A 374 -18.06 19.60 -2.12
N MET A 375 -17.91 18.28 -2.15
CA MET A 375 -18.98 17.34 -2.48
C MET A 375 -19.34 16.52 -1.26
N MET A 376 -20.64 16.29 -1.08
CA MET A 376 -21.16 15.31 -0.13
C MET A 376 -20.82 13.88 -0.58
N ALA A 377 -20.86 12.91 0.34
CA ALA A 377 -20.65 11.49 0.03
C ALA A 377 -21.61 10.90 -1.00
N ASN A 378 -22.78 11.52 -1.19
CA ASN A 378 -23.76 11.16 -2.20
C ASN A 378 -23.49 11.80 -3.58
N GLY A 379 -22.40 12.56 -3.74
CA GLY A 379 -22.04 13.23 -4.99
C GLY A 379 -22.77 14.55 -5.24
N GLU A 380 -23.56 15.04 -4.29
CA GLU A 380 -24.23 16.34 -4.43
C GLU A 380 -23.30 17.49 -3.99
N PRO A 381 -23.40 18.67 -4.64
CA PRO A 381 -22.76 19.88 -4.15
C PRO A 381 -23.35 20.23 -2.78
N LEU A 382 -22.50 20.48 -1.78
CA LEU A 382 -22.98 20.92 -0.46
C LEU A 382 -23.67 22.28 -0.59
N VAL A 383 -25.00 22.32 -0.39
CA VAL A 383 -25.75 23.59 -0.36
C VAL A 383 -25.59 24.23 1.02
N PHE A 384 -25.03 25.44 1.03
CA PHE A 384 -24.73 26.22 2.23
C PHE A 384 -26.00 26.57 3.00
N ASN A 385 -26.07 26.14 4.26
CA ASN A 385 -27.02 26.69 5.20
C ASN A 385 -26.33 26.75 6.57
N TYR A 386 -25.90 27.95 6.95
CA TYR A 386 -26.00 28.55 8.30
C TYR A 386 -25.00 29.71 8.45
N GLY A 387 -25.52 30.95 8.47
CA GLY A 387 -25.19 32.04 9.42
C GLY A 387 -23.77 32.61 9.55
N THR A 388 -22.73 32.01 8.99
CA THR A 388 -21.39 32.56 8.96
C THR A 388 -20.89 32.53 7.52
N ASP A 389 -20.82 33.70 6.88
CA ASP A 389 -20.31 33.90 5.52
C ASP A 389 -18.77 33.70 5.45
N LEU A 390 -18.25 32.65 6.09
CA LEU A 390 -16.82 32.35 6.17
C LEU A 390 -16.48 31.25 5.16
N ASP A 391 -15.72 31.62 4.12
CA ASP A 391 -15.13 30.62 3.23
C ASP A 391 -14.04 29.79 3.96
N TRP A 392 -13.65 28.64 3.40
CA TRP A 392 -12.65 27.75 3.99
C TRP A 392 -11.35 28.48 4.37
N ARG A 393 -10.97 29.47 3.56
CA ARG A 393 -9.78 30.28 3.78
C ARG A 393 -9.95 31.17 5.00
N GLN A 394 -11.08 31.83 5.16
CA GLN A 394 -11.39 32.68 6.32
C GLN A 394 -11.50 31.86 7.61
N THR A 395 -12.07 30.66 7.54
CA THR A 395 -12.10 29.68 8.65
C THR A 395 -10.69 29.31 9.11
N ASN A 396 -9.82 28.95 8.17
CA ASN A 396 -8.42 28.63 8.49
C ASN A 396 -7.67 29.82 9.10
N LEU A 397 -7.91 31.04 8.60
CA LEU A 397 -7.33 32.26 9.17
C LEU A 397 -7.80 32.52 10.62
N LEU A 398 -9.08 32.29 10.91
CA LEU A 398 -9.67 32.47 12.24
C LEU A 398 -9.14 31.44 13.24
N LEU A 399 -9.07 30.17 12.83
CA LEU A 399 -8.53 29.10 13.65
C LEU A 399 -7.05 29.35 13.95
N HIS A 400 -6.26 29.72 12.93
CA HIS A 400 -4.85 30.08 13.11
C HIS A 400 -4.67 31.26 14.08
N ALA A 401 -5.52 32.30 13.97
CA ALA A 401 -5.45 33.45 14.86
C ALA A 401 -5.69 33.06 16.33
N ALA A 402 -6.70 32.21 16.60
CA ALA A 402 -7.02 31.74 17.94
C ALA A 402 -5.94 30.85 18.56
N LEU A 403 -5.29 30.01 17.75
CA LEU A 403 -4.14 29.20 18.19
C LEU A 403 -2.91 30.08 18.51
N THR A 404 -2.73 31.15 17.74
CA THR A 404 -1.61 32.09 17.90
C THR A 404 -1.79 33.00 19.11
N SER A 405 -2.99 33.55 19.32
CA SER A 405 -3.33 34.32 20.53
C SER A 405 -3.41 33.43 21.76
N GLY A 406 -3.63 32.13 21.55
CA GLY A 406 -3.86 31.10 22.55
C GLY A 406 -5.19 31.26 23.27
N ASP A 407 -6.18 31.82 22.58
CA ASP A 407 -7.60 31.78 22.96
C ASP A 407 -8.16 30.36 22.78
N LEU A 408 -7.55 29.57 21.89
CA LEU A 408 -7.82 28.15 21.72
C LEU A 408 -6.55 27.34 22.00
N PRO A 409 -6.50 26.56 23.10
CA PRO A 409 -5.42 25.63 23.36
C PRO A 409 -5.37 24.51 22.30
N SER A 410 -4.17 24.04 22.00
CA SER A 410 -3.94 22.87 21.14
C SER A 410 -2.99 21.89 21.81
N TYR A 411 -3.13 20.62 21.47
CA TYR A 411 -2.46 19.52 22.15
C TYR A 411 -1.78 18.59 21.15
N VAL A 412 -0.69 17.98 21.57
CA VAL A 412 -0.07 16.83 20.90
C VAL A 412 0.13 15.71 21.91
N VAL A 413 0.21 14.49 21.40
CA VAL A 413 0.46 13.29 22.19
C VAL A 413 1.72 12.62 21.63
N ALA A 414 2.73 12.45 22.47
CA ALA A 414 3.90 11.65 22.09
C ALA A 414 3.52 10.17 22.19
N ASP A 415 3.90 9.38 21.16
CA ASP A 415 3.62 7.95 21.06
C ASP A 415 3.82 7.28 22.43
N ASP A 416 2.74 6.67 22.92
CA ASP A 416 2.64 5.85 24.14
C ASP A 416 2.27 6.56 25.46
N SER A 417 2.03 7.88 25.46
CA SER A 417 1.55 8.61 26.66
C SER A 417 0.11 9.12 26.51
N ILE A 418 -0.78 8.94 27.50
CA ILE A 418 -2.14 9.55 27.47
C ILE A 418 -2.10 11.04 27.90
N ARG A 419 -0.94 11.53 28.32
CA ARG A 419 -0.77 12.88 28.85
C ARG A 419 -0.65 13.90 27.71
N PRO A 420 -1.58 14.86 27.59
CA PRO A 420 -1.55 15.84 26.53
C PRO A 420 -0.45 16.88 26.77
N ILE A 421 0.37 17.14 25.75
CA ILE A 421 1.34 18.23 25.76
C ILE A 421 0.70 19.44 25.06
N VAL A 422 0.65 20.59 25.74
CA VAL A 422 0.14 21.83 25.15
C VAL A 422 1.11 22.33 24.09
N VAL A 423 0.62 22.57 22.87
CA VAL A 423 1.39 23.18 21.80
C VAL A 423 1.62 24.67 22.13
N PRO A 424 2.89 25.12 22.23
CA PRO A 424 3.16 26.50 22.61
C PRO A 424 2.71 27.52 21.56
N ARG A 425 2.25 28.70 22.00
CA ARG A 425 1.83 29.81 21.11
C ARG A 425 2.90 30.22 20.09
N TYR A 426 4.19 30.15 20.47
CA TYR A 426 5.29 30.55 19.59
C TYR A 426 5.45 29.64 18.36
N TYR A 427 4.93 28.41 18.41
CA TYR A 427 4.94 27.51 17.26
C TYR A 427 3.97 28.02 16.18
N TRP A 428 2.79 28.47 16.57
CA TRP A 428 1.79 29.04 15.65
C TRP A 428 2.25 30.34 14.98
N ASN A 429 3.08 31.14 15.66
CA ASN A 429 3.70 32.33 15.07
C ASN A 429 4.64 32.02 13.89
N GLN A 430 5.15 30.79 13.79
CA GLN A 430 6.10 30.39 12.74
C GLN A 430 5.39 29.79 11.51
N ILE A 431 4.09 29.51 11.61
CA ILE A 431 3.30 28.94 10.52
C ILE A 431 2.64 30.08 9.74
N PRO A 432 2.80 30.16 8.41
CA PRO A 432 2.12 31.18 7.65
C PRO A 432 0.63 30.81 7.53
N PRO A 433 -0.27 31.78 7.75
CA PRO A 433 -1.71 31.51 7.88
C PRO A 433 -2.37 31.06 6.55
N THR A 434 -1.64 31.15 5.42
CA THR A 434 -2.08 30.68 4.10
C THR A 434 -1.71 29.21 3.80
N TYR A 435 -0.89 28.56 4.62
CA TYR A 435 -0.46 27.16 4.44
C TYR A 435 -1.21 26.18 5.35
N ALA A 436 -2.39 26.59 5.85
CA ALA A 436 -3.26 25.78 6.69
C ALA A 436 -3.80 24.50 5.99
N ASP A 437 -3.68 24.40 4.66
CA ASP A 437 -4.26 23.29 3.88
C ASP A 437 -3.41 22.01 3.80
N PRO A 438 -2.10 21.99 4.14
CA PRO A 438 -1.45 20.69 4.33
C PRO A 438 -0.42 20.56 5.48
N VAL A 439 -0.14 21.59 6.27
CA VAL A 439 0.97 21.52 7.24
C VAL A 439 0.62 22.16 8.59
N PHE A 440 -0.04 21.38 9.43
CA PHE A 440 -0.04 21.61 10.88
C PHE A 440 0.67 20.43 11.56
N LYS A 441 1.98 20.31 11.31
CA LYS A 441 2.87 19.26 11.83
C LYS A 441 3.55 19.73 13.12
N GLY A 442 3.20 19.12 14.25
CA GLY A 442 3.68 19.47 15.60
C GLY A 442 5.20 19.70 15.73
N VAL A 443 5.53 20.49 16.76
CA VAL A 443 6.86 21.04 17.09
C VAL A 443 7.87 19.95 17.46
N ASP A 444 9.15 20.15 17.10
CA ASP A 444 10.22 19.90 18.09
C ASP A 444 11.34 20.95 18.03
N PRO A 445 11.98 21.34 19.15
CA PRO A 445 13.21 22.12 19.13
C PRO A 445 14.49 21.33 18.75
N ALA A 446 14.46 19.99 18.63
CA ALA A 446 15.62 19.14 18.30
C ALA A 446 15.34 17.82 17.51
N ASP A 447 14.13 17.65 16.95
CA ASP A 447 13.46 16.43 16.44
C ASP A 447 13.08 15.33 17.49
N PRO A 448 11.81 15.22 17.92
CA PRO A 448 10.89 14.22 17.37
C PRO A 448 9.47 14.80 17.13
N GLY A 449 9.11 15.06 15.88
CA GLY A 449 7.77 15.62 15.57
C GLY A 449 7.27 15.44 14.13
N ILE A 450 7.91 14.61 13.31
CA ILE A 450 7.44 14.36 11.94
C ILE A 450 6.25 13.40 11.96
N GLY A 451 5.04 13.93 12.14
CA GLY A 451 3.78 13.19 11.96
C GLY A 451 2.78 13.24 13.12
N THR A 452 3.07 13.96 14.20
CA THR A 452 2.18 14.03 15.36
C THR A 452 0.99 14.94 15.09
N MET A 453 -0.22 14.38 15.22
CA MET A 453 -1.48 15.10 15.01
C MET A 453 -1.72 16.13 16.12
N ILE A 454 -2.15 17.33 15.72
CA ILE A 454 -2.57 18.38 16.65
C ILE A 454 -4.07 18.22 16.95
N LEU A 455 -4.38 18.17 18.23
CA LEU A 455 -5.70 17.94 18.79
C LEU A 455 -6.24 19.19 19.47
N LEU A 456 -7.56 19.34 19.44
CA LEU A 456 -8.32 20.33 20.20
C LEU A 456 -9.19 19.61 21.22
N SER A 457 -9.30 20.13 22.44
CA SER A 457 -10.38 19.70 23.33
C SER A 457 -11.71 20.14 22.73
N ARG A 458 -12.67 19.21 22.64
CA ARG A 458 -13.98 19.49 22.05
C ARG A 458 -14.74 20.54 22.85
N SER A 459 -14.67 20.49 24.18
CA SER A 459 -15.34 21.47 25.04
C SER A 459 -14.72 22.87 24.91
N GLU A 460 -13.38 22.97 24.92
CA GLU A 460 -12.68 24.25 24.76
C GLU A 460 -12.91 24.84 23.35
N PHE A 461 -12.94 23.99 22.31
CA PHE A 461 -13.26 24.41 20.95
C PHE A 461 -14.71 24.89 20.81
N GLU A 462 -15.68 24.19 21.40
CA GLU A 462 -17.08 24.60 21.35
C GLU A 462 -17.33 25.90 22.14
N GLU A 463 -16.66 26.10 23.27
CA GLU A 463 -16.69 27.34 24.05
C GLU A 463 -16.10 28.52 23.26
N TRP A 464 -14.90 28.35 22.69
CA TRP A 464 -14.29 29.34 21.81
C TRP A 464 -15.17 29.64 20.60
N ARG A 465 -15.70 28.61 19.92
CA ARG A 465 -16.58 28.77 18.76
C ARG A 465 -17.88 29.50 19.13
N ALA A 466 -18.42 29.27 20.32
CA ALA A 466 -19.58 30.00 20.82
C ALA A 466 -19.26 31.49 21.05
N SER A 467 -18.04 31.80 21.51
CA SER A 467 -17.57 33.19 21.70
C SER A 467 -17.42 33.99 20.39
N LEU A 468 -17.26 33.32 19.24
CA LEU A 468 -17.20 33.96 17.93
C LEU A 468 -18.55 34.48 17.44
N ARG A 469 -19.66 34.01 18.03
CA ARG A 469 -20.99 34.51 17.68
C ARG A 469 -21.15 35.90 18.28
N PRO A 470 -21.37 36.94 17.45
CA PRO A 470 -21.63 38.25 18.00
C PRO A 470 -22.97 38.23 18.74
N ALA A 471 -22.97 38.62 20.01
CA ALA A 471 -24.05 39.47 20.48
C ALA A 471 -23.95 40.77 19.64
N GLU A 472 -24.84 40.90 18.65
CA GLU A 472 -25.06 42.04 17.76
C GLU A 472 -24.03 42.34 16.63
N PRO A 473 -24.52 42.80 15.45
CA PRO A 473 -23.71 42.91 14.25
C PRO A 473 -22.96 44.25 14.20
N SER A 474 -21.68 44.30 14.53
CA SER A 474 -20.81 45.36 13.97
C SER A 474 -19.30 45.10 14.08
N LYS A 475 -18.64 45.26 12.91
CA LYS A 475 -17.25 45.69 12.71
C LYS A 475 -16.11 44.73 13.08
N HIS A 476 -15.95 43.61 12.38
CA HIS A 476 -14.61 43.05 12.10
C HIS A 476 -14.43 42.78 10.60
N ILE A 477 -14.29 43.86 9.83
CA ILE A 477 -13.71 43.76 8.48
C ILE A 477 -12.19 43.69 8.66
N VAL A 478 -11.65 42.48 8.63
CA VAL A 478 -10.21 42.27 8.46
C VAL A 478 -9.86 42.64 7.01
N ARG A 479 -9.37 43.86 6.80
CA ARG A 479 -8.74 44.27 5.54
C ARG A 479 -7.36 43.60 5.45
N VAL A 480 -7.24 42.56 4.63
CA VAL A 480 -5.93 42.03 4.21
C VAL A 480 -5.84 42.02 2.70
N THR A 481 -4.78 42.64 2.20
CA THR A 481 -4.47 42.90 0.80
C THR A 481 -4.23 41.60 0.02
N ALA A 482 -5.06 41.37 -1.01
CA ALA A 482 -4.92 40.22 -1.90
C ALA A 482 -3.57 40.24 -2.65
N THR A 483 -2.76 39.19 -2.48
CA THR A 483 -1.59 38.91 -3.31
C THR A 483 -2.01 38.11 -4.55
N ASN A 484 -1.82 38.71 -5.72
CA ASN A 484 -2.12 38.17 -7.05
C ASN A 484 -1.24 36.95 -7.40
N ALA A 485 -1.61 35.75 -6.93
CA ALA A 485 -0.81 34.54 -7.14
C ALA A 485 -1.02 33.83 -8.50
N ASN A 486 -2.07 34.12 -9.27
CA ASN A 486 -2.40 33.33 -10.48
C ASN A 486 -2.32 34.07 -11.82
N LEU A 487 -1.63 35.22 -11.90
CA LEU A 487 -1.48 35.93 -13.19
C LEU A 487 -0.15 35.55 -13.87
N PRO A 488 -0.16 35.18 -15.18
CA PRO A 488 1.06 34.92 -15.93
C PRO A 488 1.99 36.12 -15.90
N ARG A 489 3.30 35.89 -15.88
CA ARG A 489 4.29 36.96 -15.73
C ARG A 489 4.36 37.80 -17.01
N LEU A 490 4.37 39.14 -16.89
CA LEU A 490 4.52 40.04 -18.04
C LEU A 490 5.90 39.83 -18.69
N SER A 491 6.03 39.68 -20.02
CA SER A 491 7.35 39.51 -20.66
C SER A 491 8.20 40.78 -20.57
N ASP A 492 9.53 40.65 -20.56
CA ASP A 492 10.43 41.82 -20.49
C ASP A 492 10.30 42.74 -21.71
N ALA A 493 10.04 42.18 -22.89
CA ALA A 493 9.80 42.95 -24.12
C ALA A 493 8.53 43.83 -24.01
N MET A 494 7.44 43.30 -23.47
CA MET A 494 6.21 44.07 -23.25
C MET A 494 6.41 45.16 -22.21
N LEU A 495 7.15 44.83 -21.14
CA LEU A 495 7.45 45.77 -20.06
C LEU A 495 8.31 46.96 -20.55
N HIS A 496 9.35 46.70 -21.36
CA HIS A 496 10.17 47.76 -21.95
C HIS A 496 9.39 48.59 -22.97
N LYS A 497 8.56 47.93 -23.80
CA LYS A 497 7.68 48.62 -24.75
C LYS A 497 6.69 49.55 -24.04
N TRP A 498 6.10 49.12 -22.93
CA TRP A 498 5.25 49.99 -22.11
C TRP A 498 6.02 51.18 -21.55
N PHE A 499 7.18 50.94 -20.93
CA PHE A 499 7.98 52.01 -20.33
C PHE A 499 8.51 53.03 -21.35
N SER A 500 8.86 52.59 -22.56
CA SER A 500 9.30 53.46 -23.66
C SER A 500 8.22 54.44 -24.15
N LYS A 501 6.94 54.14 -23.91
CA LYS A 501 5.80 54.97 -24.32
C LYS A 501 5.43 56.04 -23.28
N LEU A 502 6.00 55.98 -22.09
CA LEU A 502 5.80 57.01 -21.07
C LEU A 502 6.57 58.28 -21.45
N SER A 503 6.01 59.45 -21.13
CA SER A 503 6.76 60.71 -21.24
C SER A 503 7.92 60.71 -20.23
N ASP A 504 8.94 61.55 -20.45
CA ASP A 504 10.07 61.60 -19.53
C ASP A 504 9.66 62.08 -18.13
N ALA A 505 8.67 62.97 -18.03
CA ALA A 505 8.06 63.36 -16.76
C ALA A 505 7.33 62.20 -16.05
N ASP A 506 6.70 61.29 -16.79
CA ASP A 506 6.03 60.11 -16.20
C ASP A 506 7.04 59.07 -15.72
N LYS A 507 8.16 58.89 -16.45
CA LYS A 507 9.25 57.98 -16.05
C LYS A 507 9.92 58.39 -14.74
N GLU A 508 9.85 59.67 -14.39
CA GLU A 508 10.34 60.21 -13.13
C GLU A 508 9.35 60.06 -11.95
N ARG A 509 8.18 59.43 -12.10
CA ARG A 509 7.24 59.20 -10.98
C ARG A 509 7.73 58.15 -9.99
N PRO A 510 7.36 58.19 -8.70
CA PRO A 510 7.80 57.21 -7.70
C PRO A 510 7.57 55.76 -8.16
N GLN A 511 8.47 54.84 -7.77
CA GLN A 511 8.42 53.44 -8.20
C GLN A 511 7.10 52.74 -7.86
N GLU A 512 6.44 53.13 -6.76
CA GLU A 512 5.12 52.60 -6.39
C GLU A 512 4.03 53.08 -7.34
N THR A 513 4.09 54.35 -7.76
CA THR A 513 3.19 54.92 -8.76
C THR A 513 3.38 54.25 -10.12
N LEU A 514 4.63 54.11 -10.57
CA LEU A 514 4.95 53.39 -11.82
C LEU A 514 4.49 51.92 -11.78
N LEU A 515 4.65 51.24 -10.64
CA LEU A 515 4.17 49.87 -10.47
C LEU A 515 2.64 49.80 -10.55
N ALA A 516 1.93 50.75 -9.94
CA ALA A 516 0.48 50.82 -10.00
C ALA A 516 -0.04 51.10 -11.42
N GLU A 517 0.60 52.02 -12.14
CA GLU A 517 0.27 52.33 -13.54
C GLU A 517 0.58 51.15 -14.47
N CYS A 518 1.69 50.46 -14.27
CA CYS A 518 2.04 49.25 -15.02
C CYS A 518 0.99 48.14 -14.81
N LYS A 519 0.58 47.92 -13.56
CA LYS A 519 -0.49 46.97 -13.22
C LYS A 519 -1.84 47.37 -13.83
N LYS A 520 -2.13 48.67 -13.89
CA LYS A 520 -3.35 49.19 -14.54
C LYS A 520 -3.33 48.99 -16.05
N ALA A 521 -2.18 49.16 -16.70
CA ALA A 521 -2.01 48.94 -18.13
C ALA A 521 -2.01 47.45 -18.52
N HIS A 522 -1.59 46.58 -17.60
CA HIS A 522 -1.48 45.14 -17.82
C HIS A 522 -2.18 44.32 -16.72
N PRO A 523 -3.52 44.43 -16.59
CA PRO A 523 -4.26 43.83 -15.46
C PRO A 523 -4.26 42.30 -15.47
N LYS A 524 -3.96 41.68 -16.61
CA LYS A 524 -3.91 40.21 -16.79
C LYS A 524 -2.53 39.60 -16.46
N TYR A 525 -1.55 40.41 -16.03
CA TYR A 525 -0.19 39.92 -15.80
C TYR A 525 0.31 40.22 -14.38
N SER A 526 1.15 39.34 -13.84
CA SER A 526 1.90 39.62 -12.60
C SER A 526 3.14 40.47 -12.90
N ILE A 527 3.32 41.54 -12.13
CA ILE A 527 4.43 42.49 -12.26
C ILE A 527 5.08 42.66 -10.89
N ALA A 528 6.35 42.25 -10.79
CA ALA A 528 7.15 42.38 -9.58
C ALA A 528 7.78 43.78 -9.49
N ARG A 529 7.79 44.36 -8.28
CA ARG A 529 8.38 45.69 -7.98
C ARG A 529 9.84 45.79 -8.44
N GLN A 530 10.61 44.71 -8.30
CA GLN A 530 12.02 44.66 -8.70
C GLN A 530 12.23 44.91 -10.21
N ARG A 531 11.26 44.55 -11.06
CA ARG A 531 11.38 44.74 -12.51
C ARG A 531 11.16 46.18 -12.93
N ILE A 532 10.24 46.89 -12.26
CA ILE A 532 10.11 48.35 -12.42
C ILE A 532 11.40 49.06 -11.97
N ARG A 533 12.02 48.59 -10.88
CA ARG A 533 13.31 49.13 -10.41
C ARG A 533 14.42 48.97 -11.44
N ASN A 534 14.48 47.83 -12.14
CA ASN A 534 15.50 47.57 -13.16
C ASN A 534 15.38 48.49 -14.39
N LEU A 535 14.20 49.08 -14.65
CA LEU A 535 14.01 50.07 -15.73
C LEU A 535 14.53 51.47 -15.37
N THR A 536 14.78 51.73 -14.07
CA THR A 536 15.27 53.02 -13.56
C THR A 536 16.51 52.81 -12.66
N PRO A 537 17.62 52.27 -13.19
CA PRO A 537 18.75 51.80 -12.38
C PRO A 537 19.47 52.89 -11.59
N ASN A 538 19.40 54.16 -12.02
CA ASN A 538 20.18 55.27 -11.44
C ASN A 538 19.42 56.13 -10.41
N ARG A 539 18.32 55.63 -9.84
CA ARG A 539 17.49 56.42 -8.92
C ARG A 539 17.85 56.19 -7.45
N THR A 540 18.21 57.28 -6.75
CA THR A 540 18.65 57.29 -5.35
C THR A 540 17.57 56.72 -4.40
N ARG A 541 17.92 55.75 -3.54
CA ARG A 541 16.98 55.15 -2.58
C ARG A 541 16.53 56.18 -1.53
N GLY A 542 15.23 56.25 -1.26
CA GLY A 542 14.68 57.05 -0.15
C GLY A 542 15.08 56.51 1.23
N PRO A 543 14.96 57.31 2.31
CA PRO A 543 15.46 56.96 3.64
C PRO A 543 14.69 55.79 4.26
N LYS A 544 15.39 54.87 4.95
CA LYS A 544 14.75 53.79 5.72
C LYS A 544 14.00 54.37 6.94
N PRO A 545 12.79 53.88 7.27
CA PRO A 545 12.10 54.29 8.49
C PRO A 545 12.84 53.79 9.73
N PHE A 546 12.99 54.67 10.73
CA PHE A 546 13.66 54.42 12.00
C PHE A 546 12.91 53.37 12.83
N GLY A 547 13.59 52.29 13.22
CA GLY A 547 13.07 51.29 14.16
C GLY A 547 12.93 51.85 15.57
N ARG A 548 11.77 51.59 16.21
CA ARG A 548 11.50 51.91 17.61
C ARG A 548 12.37 51.05 18.55
N LYS A 549 12.82 51.69 19.62
CA LYS A 549 13.76 51.22 20.65
C LYS A 549 13.28 49.95 21.38
N ALA A 550 14.24 49.09 21.73
CA ALA A 550 14.09 48.05 22.75
C ALA A 550 13.88 48.70 24.13
N THR A 551 12.90 48.21 24.88
CA THR A 551 12.79 48.41 26.32
C THR A 551 13.30 47.16 27.03
N ALA A 552 14.12 47.42 28.05
CA ALA A 552 14.81 46.47 28.92
C ALA A 552 13.85 45.67 29.81
#